data_AF-A0A7C3PIQ0-F1
#
_entry.id   AF-A0A7C3PIQ0-F1
#
_cell.length_a   1.000
_cell.length_b   1.000
_cell.length_c   1.000
_cell.angle_alpha   90.00
_cell.angle_beta   90.00
_cell.angle_gamma   90.00
#
_symmetry.space_group_name_H-M   'P 1'
#
loop_
_entity.id
_entity.type
_entity.pdbx_description
1 polymer ?
#
loop_
_entity_poly.entity_id
_entity_poly.type
_entity_poly.pdbx_seq_one_letter_code
_entity_poly.pdbx_strand_id
1 'polypeptide(L)'
;MNRSGVSGSEISLIRLVLIEDDPFFRMGLAAHLQQFDDLRLLREVDSAVIALGAIREVIEAAETEPVVVLLSLDLLGSGESGLALCRQIRGAFPTLPMVLLSRRTEPAFLATAYQTGATGYCDKQRAIANLVPAIRQVAAGYPYWTEGMQAITNPVLRRPAPSNPIPPNQTALAVLRRNLRLSGVQQIDAAIAEIDAQLRYPQLSLLDELVLTGRRRELFAARWLLHRLLANPRETQIPYESVASSAERAAVTEPVASMGDRAMPPTSPPPTRPTATSPSAEGAMVRSAAPIEPVATAAMRSIQASLFDSTSSKLQARLYNLTDAPLEIDILRDDKKRELLYIILRRFETVLDELRFSQISSEAVETRRSEILHDLWQQSLIDFLGRYSTFPTQDGEVAVVDRLLNDGDRIQTAILEPIPFVVELVQHLVFQAPLTIDDAVFAPGSVEAMTRAEMILHHLMVQIANAVIQPLLNRFGNIELVKQTFFDKRLLSTREVERFRNNLSWRYRTEKYLTEPTAIFESRQNLYTLTEAGIARNSVYAPRNGELEKLTGIPLVVTLVLEGRDAIAPRVRAAVAFIGSGVVYVLTEVIGRGIGLVGRGVIKGIGNSLQDARFNRMNRDGGRWR
;
A
#
# COMPACT_ATOMS: atom_id res chain seq x y z
N MET A 1 -12.65 -7.90 66.39
CA MET A 1 -11.81 -6.93 65.66
C MET A 1 -11.09 -7.68 64.54
N ASN A 2 -11.67 -7.66 63.34
CA ASN A 2 -11.30 -6.73 62.25
C ASN A 2 -9.92 -7.01 61.63
N ARG A 3 -9.94 -7.78 60.54
CA ARG A 3 -9.08 -7.55 59.37
C ARG A 3 -9.99 -7.35 58.17
N SER A 4 -10.24 -6.10 57.81
CA SER A 4 -11.02 -5.73 56.63
C SER A 4 -10.18 -6.04 55.39
N GLY A 5 -10.47 -7.16 54.74
CA GLY A 5 -9.97 -7.43 53.39
C GLY A 5 -10.63 -6.48 52.40
N VAL A 6 -9.83 -5.86 51.52
CA VAL A 6 -10.35 -5.09 50.39
C VAL A 6 -11.03 -6.07 49.44
N SER A 7 -12.35 -5.96 49.29
CA SER A 7 -13.08 -6.75 48.30
C SER A 7 -12.58 -6.38 46.91
N GLY A 8 -12.14 -7.38 46.14
CA GLY A 8 -12.04 -7.20 44.69
C GLY A 8 -13.43 -6.89 44.13
N SER A 9 -13.49 -6.00 43.15
CA SER A 9 -14.69 -5.88 42.32
C SER A 9 -14.82 -7.15 41.50
N GLU A 10 -15.85 -7.94 41.73
CA GLU A 10 -16.21 -9.03 40.82
C GLU A 10 -16.40 -8.45 39.42
N ILE A 11 -15.67 -8.99 38.45
CA ILE A 11 -15.76 -8.56 37.06
C ILE A 11 -17.05 -9.17 36.50
N SER A 12 -18.13 -8.38 36.51
CA SER A 12 -19.44 -8.80 36.01
C SER A 12 -19.35 -9.08 34.51
N LEU A 13 -19.52 -10.35 34.13
CA LEU A 13 -19.49 -10.79 32.74
C LEU A 13 -20.64 -10.14 31.93
N ILE A 14 -20.31 -9.50 30.80
CA ILE A 14 -21.28 -8.84 29.91
C ILE A 14 -21.55 -9.74 28.71
N ARG A 15 -22.82 -10.12 28.53
CA ARG A 15 -23.27 -10.98 27.43
C ARG A 15 -23.64 -10.15 26.22
N LEU A 16 -23.08 -10.48 25.06
CA LEU A 16 -23.26 -9.71 23.83
C LEU A 16 -24.08 -10.48 22.79
N VAL A 17 -24.98 -9.75 22.12
CA VAL A 17 -25.65 -10.18 20.89
C VAL A 17 -25.23 -9.22 19.78
N LEU A 18 -24.63 -9.74 18.71
CA LEU A 18 -24.19 -8.96 17.55
C LEU A 18 -25.13 -9.17 16.37
N ILE A 19 -25.78 -8.10 15.92
CA ILE A 19 -26.66 -8.07 14.75
C ILE A 19 -25.98 -7.22 13.68
N GLU A 20 -25.43 -7.90 12.67
CA GLU A 20 -24.59 -7.32 11.62
C GLU A 20 -24.65 -8.17 10.35
N ASP A 21 -25.04 -7.60 9.22
CA ASP A 21 -25.12 -8.34 7.95
C ASP A 21 -23.75 -8.50 7.28
N ASP A 22 -22.81 -7.58 7.45
CA ASP A 22 -21.43 -7.68 6.96
C ASP A 22 -20.63 -8.79 7.70
N PRO A 23 -20.29 -9.92 7.04
CA PRO A 23 -19.59 -11.02 7.69
C PRO A 23 -18.13 -10.68 8.06
N PHE A 24 -17.48 -9.75 7.36
CA PHE A 24 -16.11 -9.33 7.68
C PHE A 24 -16.08 -8.41 8.90
N PHE A 25 -17.02 -7.46 8.97
CA PHE A 25 -17.17 -6.62 10.16
C PHE A 25 -17.56 -7.47 11.38
N ARG A 26 -18.49 -8.43 11.20
CA ARG A 26 -18.92 -9.35 12.27
C ARG A 26 -17.76 -10.19 12.80
N MET A 27 -17.01 -10.87 11.92
CA MET A 27 -15.85 -11.68 12.28
C MET A 27 -14.74 -10.84 12.94
N GLY A 28 -14.44 -9.66 12.39
CA GLY A 28 -13.43 -8.75 12.95
C GLY A 28 -13.82 -8.21 14.33
N LEU A 29 -15.11 -7.95 14.56
CA LEU A 29 -15.63 -7.51 15.84
C LEU A 29 -15.65 -8.63 16.87
N ALA A 30 -16.09 -9.84 16.49
CA ALA A 30 -16.03 -11.03 17.33
C ALA A 30 -14.59 -11.32 17.81
N ALA A 31 -13.63 -11.33 16.89
CA ALA A 31 -12.21 -11.56 17.18
C ALA A 31 -11.58 -10.46 18.07
N HIS A 32 -12.11 -9.23 18.04
CA HIS A 32 -11.67 -8.17 18.94
C HIS A 32 -12.32 -8.28 20.33
N LEU A 33 -13.63 -8.54 20.40
CA LEU A 33 -14.36 -8.70 21.65
C LEU A 33 -13.85 -9.90 22.47
N GLN A 34 -13.44 -10.99 21.80
CA GLN A 34 -12.78 -12.16 22.41
C GLN A 34 -11.45 -11.86 23.13
N GLN A 35 -10.90 -10.65 23.00
CA GLN A 35 -9.65 -10.23 23.69
C GLN A 35 -9.91 -9.70 25.12
N PHE A 36 -11.17 -9.68 25.57
CA PHE A 36 -11.60 -9.09 26.83
C PHE A 36 -12.38 -10.12 27.65
N ASP A 37 -11.79 -10.60 28.76
CA ASP A 37 -12.35 -11.68 29.59
C ASP A 37 -13.72 -11.34 30.21
N ASP A 38 -14.06 -10.05 30.31
CA ASP A 38 -15.34 -9.54 30.81
C ASP A 38 -16.45 -9.46 29.75
N LEU A 39 -16.14 -9.75 28.47
CA LEU A 39 -17.08 -9.67 27.36
C LEU A 39 -17.30 -11.04 26.71
N ARG A 40 -18.55 -11.52 26.67
CA ARG A 40 -18.88 -12.81 26.05
C ARG A 40 -19.90 -12.66 24.94
N LEU A 41 -19.44 -12.72 23.69
CA LEU A 41 -20.31 -12.81 22.53
C LEU A 41 -20.99 -14.19 22.49
N LEU A 42 -22.31 -14.21 22.70
CA LEU A 42 -23.11 -15.44 22.75
C LEU A 42 -23.83 -15.73 21.44
N ARG A 43 -24.25 -14.70 20.71
CA ARG A 43 -24.91 -14.85 19.40
C ARG A 43 -24.49 -13.81 18.39
N GLU A 44 -24.32 -14.29 17.18
CA GLU A 44 -24.07 -13.55 15.95
C GLU A 44 -25.27 -13.74 15.01
N VAL A 45 -25.74 -12.65 14.41
CA VAL A 45 -26.97 -12.61 13.59
C VAL A 45 -26.73 -11.75 12.34
N ASP A 46 -26.96 -12.32 11.16
CA ASP A 46 -26.98 -11.62 9.86
C ASP A 46 -28.34 -10.97 9.56
N SER A 47 -29.43 -11.56 10.06
CA SER A 47 -30.78 -11.27 9.59
C SER A 47 -31.67 -10.66 10.66
N ALA A 48 -32.32 -9.54 10.31
CA ALA A 48 -33.34 -8.89 11.12
C ALA A 48 -34.50 -9.84 11.50
N VAL A 49 -34.80 -10.84 10.67
CA VAL A 49 -35.91 -11.79 10.87
C VAL A 49 -35.71 -12.66 12.12
N ILE A 50 -34.46 -13.06 12.41
CA ILE A 50 -34.14 -13.96 13.53
C ILE A 50 -33.62 -13.20 14.76
N ALA A 51 -33.37 -11.89 14.65
CA ALA A 51 -32.77 -11.06 15.70
C ALA A 51 -33.54 -11.08 17.03
N LEU A 52 -34.88 -10.94 16.99
CA LEU A 52 -35.72 -10.97 18.19
C LEU A 52 -35.73 -12.35 18.89
N GLY A 53 -35.56 -13.44 18.13
CA GLY A 53 -35.41 -14.79 18.68
C GLY A 53 -34.06 -14.96 19.37
N ALA A 54 -32.97 -14.61 18.69
CA ALA A 54 -31.62 -14.69 19.24
C ALA A 54 -31.42 -13.81 20.49
N ILE A 55 -32.02 -12.62 20.53
CA ILE A 55 -32.02 -11.77 21.75
C ILE A 55 -32.74 -12.49 22.90
N ARG A 56 -33.91 -13.08 22.64
CA ARG A 56 -34.70 -13.79 23.65
C ARG A 56 -33.93 -14.97 24.24
N GLU A 57 -33.36 -15.83 23.38
CA GLU A 57 -32.54 -16.97 23.79
C GLU A 57 -31.36 -16.55 24.69
N VAL A 58 -30.72 -15.41 24.39
CA VAL A 58 -29.62 -14.89 25.21
C VAL A 58 -30.08 -14.29 26.53
N ILE A 59 -31.23 -13.59 26.56
CA ILE A 59 -31.82 -13.07 27.80
C ILE A 59 -32.26 -14.21 28.72
N GLU A 60 -32.94 -15.23 28.18
CA GLU A 60 -33.37 -16.42 28.94
C GLU A 60 -32.17 -17.17 29.54
N ALA A 61 -31.04 -17.22 28.83
CA ALA A 61 -29.81 -17.82 29.32
C ALA A 61 -29.02 -16.94 30.32
N ALA A 62 -29.29 -15.64 30.42
CA ALA A 62 -28.43 -14.66 31.10
C ALA A 62 -28.54 -14.61 32.62
N GLU A 63 -29.63 -15.10 33.20
CA GLU A 63 -29.95 -15.02 34.64
C GLU A 63 -29.73 -13.61 35.23
N THR A 64 -28.58 -13.34 35.83
CA THR A 64 -28.21 -12.07 36.50
C THR A 64 -27.17 -11.24 35.74
N GLU A 65 -26.64 -11.74 34.61
CA GLU A 65 -25.61 -11.06 33.82
C GLU A 65 -26.20 -10.01 32.86
N PRO A 66 -25.60 -8.81 32.72
CA PRO A 66 -26.09 -7.78 31.79
C PRO A 66 -25.94 -8.22 30.33
N VAL A 67 -27.04 -8.15 29.58
CA VAL A 67 -27.07 -8.37 28.12
C VAL A 67 -26.98 -7.04 27.38
N VAL A 68 -26.07 -6.91 26.41
CA VAL A 68 -25.96 -5.73 25.53
C VAL A 68 -26.13 -6.17 24.07
N VAL A 69 -27.00 -5.47 23.35
CA VAL A 69 -27.17 -5.65 21.89
C VAL A 69 -26.28 -4.68 21.13
N LEU A 70 -25.46 -5.22 20.23
CA LEU A 70 -24.70 -4.48 19.23
C LEU A 70 -25.47 -4.54 17.91
N LEU A 71 -26.09 -3.42 17.52
CA LEU A 71 -26.97 -3.36 16.35
C LEU A 71 -26.35 -2.51 15.23
N SER A 72 -26.01 -3.15 14.11
CA SER A 72 -25.77 -2.47 12.85
C SER A 72 -27.02 -1.73 12.40
N LEU A 73 -26.93 -0.41 12.18
CA LEU A 73 -28.02 0.33 11.50
C LEU A 73 -27.96 0.16 9.98
N ASP A 74 -26.83 -0.30 9.44
CA ASP A 74 -26.59 -0.39 8.00
C ASP A 74 -27.20 -1.68 7.38
N LEU A 75 -27.92 -2.49 8.17
CA LEU A 75 -28.55 -3.75 7.78
C LEU A 75 -29.38 -3.61 6.49
N LEU A 76 -29.10 -4.48 5.51
CA LEU A 76 -29.74 -4.50 4.19
C LEU A 76 -29.55 -3.18 3.42
N GLY A 77 -28.47 -2.45 3.69
CA GLY A 77 -28.05 -1.27 2.94
C GLY A 77 -28.82 0.02 3.22
N SER A 78 -29.77 0.04 4.15
CA SER A 78 -30.55 1.24 4.49
C SER A 78 -30.63 1.51 6.00
N GLY A 79 -30.20 2.71 6.41
CA GLY A 79 -30.26 3.16 7.81
C GLY A 79 -31.68 3.17 8.40
N GLU A 80 -32.71 3.26 7.56
CA GLU A 80 -34.12 3.21 7.98
C GLU A 80 -34.56 1.81 8.39
N SER A 81 -34.06 0.75 7.74
CA SER A 81 -34.29 -0.64 8.12
C SER A 81 -33.69 -0.94 9.50
N GLY A 82 -32.45 -0.52 9.73
CA GLY A 82 -31.79 -0.63 11.03
C GLY A 82 -32.50 0.16 12.14
N LEU A 83 -32.99 1.37 11.85
CA LEU A 83 -33.78 2.16 12.80
C LEU A 83 -35.17 1.54 13.06
N ALA A 84 -35.78 0.90 12.06
CA ALA A 84 -37.04 0.16 12.26
C ALA A 84 -36.83 -1.06 13.17
N LEU A 85 -35.76 -1.84 12.95
CA LEU A 85 -35.40 -2.95 13.84
C LEU A 85 -35.05 -2.48 15.25
N CYS A 86 -34.34 -1.33 15.39
CA CYS A 86 -34.09 -0.69 16.68
C CYS A 86 -35.39 -0.41 17.45
N ARG A 87 -36.43 0.11 16.79
CA ARG A 87 -37.76 0.31 17.40
C ARG A 87 -38.45 -0.99 17.77
N GLN A 88 -38.36 -2.03 16.92
CA GLN A 88 -38.93 -3.35 17.20
C GLN A 88 -38.28 -4.01 18.42
N ILE A 89 -36.94 -3.97 18.51
CA ILE A 89 -36.18 -4.47 19.67
C ILE A 89 -36.55 -3.67 20.92
N ARG A 90 -36.59 -2.33 20.85
CA ARG A 90 -36.97 -1.49 22.00
C ARG A 90 -38.43 -1.72 22.45
N GLY A 91 -39.34 -2.01 21.52
CA GLY A 91 -40.73 -2.36 21.84
C GLY A 91 -40.88 -3.73 22.50
N ALA A 92 -40.10 -4.73 22.06
CA ALA A 92 -40.09 -6.07 22.62
C ALA A 92 -39.32 -6.17 23.96
N PHE A 93 -38.26 -5.38 24.12
CA PHE A 93 -37.36 -5.40 25.28
C PHE A 93 -37.06 -3.97 25.78
N PRO A 94 -38.00 -3.32 26.50
CA PRO A 94 -37.91 -1.90 26.83
C PRO A 94 -36.66 -1.48 27.60
N THR A 95 -36.14 -2.34 28.48
CA THR A 95 -34.98 -2.08 29.35
C THR A 95 -33.63 -2.48 28.74
N LEU A 96 -33.61 -3.17 27.59
CA LEU A 96 -32.40 -3.80 27.06
C LEU A 96 -31.34 -2.77 26.62
N PRO A 97 -30.12 -2.77 27.19
CA PRO A 97 -29.03 -1.91 26.74
C PRO A 97 -28.65 -2.20 25.28
N MET A 98 -28.55 -1.14 24.46
CA MET A 98 -28.26 -1.28 23.03
C MET A 98 -27.29 -0.21 22.55
N VAL A 99 -26.24 -0.65 21.84
CA VAL A 99 -25.25 0.19 21.16
C VAL A 99 -25.48 0.10 19.65
N LEU A 100 -25.78 1.23 19.03
CA LEU A 100 -25.96 1.33 17.58
C LEU A 100 -24.61 1.50 16.89
N LEU A 101 -24.40 0.76 15.81
CA LEU A 101 -23.21 0.78 14.97
C LEU A 101 -23.58 1.28 13.58
N SER A 102 -23.12 2.47 13.17
CA SER A 102 -23.32 2.98 11.81
C SER A 102 -22.11 3.75 11.30
N ARG A 103 -22.01 3.89 9.96
CA ARG A 103 -21.05 4.79 9.30
C ARG A 103 -21.53 6.25 9.25
N ARG A 104 -22.81 6.51 9.57
CA ARG A 104 -23.48 7.82 9.42
C ARG A 104 -23.38 8.68 10.67
N THR A 105 -22.57 9.75 10.61
CA THR A 105 -22.35 10.66 11.74
C THR A 105 -23.11 11.99 11.63
N GLU A 106 -24.04 12.12 10.67
CA GLU A 106 -24.81 13.36 10.51
C GLU A 106 -25.67 13.68 11.76
N PRO A 107 -25.63 14.91 12.30
CA PRO A 107 -26.38 15.28 13.51
C PRO A 107 -27.88 14.98 13.45
N ALA A 108 -28.51 15.13 12.28
CA ALA A 108 -29.92 14.81 12.08
C ALA A 108 -30.21 13.30 12.16
N PHE A 109 -29.33 12.46 11.63
CA PHE A 109 -29.46 11.00 11.73
C PHE A 109 -29.24 10.53 13.17
N LEU A 110 -28.23 11.08 13.85
CA LEU A 110 -27.95 10.80 15.25
C LEU A 110 -29.11 11.22 16.17
N ALA A 111 -29.75 12.36 15.91
CA ALA A 111 -30.96 12.76 16.64
C ALA A 111 -32.11 11.76 16.48
N THR A 112 -32.34 11.26 15.27
CA THR A 112 -33.34 10.20 15.00
C THR A 112 -32.98 8.88 15.68
N ALA A 113 -31.69 8.49 15.67
CA ALA A 113 -31.19 7.28 16.33
C ALA A 113 -31.27 7.34 17.86
N TYR A 114 -31.14 8.54 18.43
CA TYR A 114 -31.42 8.81 19.85
C TYR A 114 -32.91 8.65 20.16
N GLN A 115 -33.78 9.21 19.33
CA GLN A 115 -35.24 9.12 19.48
C GLN A 115 -35.80 7.69 19.34
N THR A 116 -35.10 6.77 18.67
CA THR A 116 -35.45 5.34 18.67
C THR A 116 -35.10 4.61 19.98
N GLY A 117 -34.59 5.31 20.99
CA GLY A 117 -34.37 4.77 22.33
C GLY A 117 -33.13 3.89 22.46
N ALA A 118 -32.09 4.10 21.64
CA ALA A 118 -30.81 3.44 21.87
C ALA A 118 -30.11 3.98 23.13
N THR A 119 -29.30 3.14 23.76
CA THR A 119 -28.55 3.50 24.97
C THR A 119 -27.21 4.14 24.60
N GLY A 120 -26.60 3.70 23.51
CA GLY A 120 -25.41 4.36 22.97
C GLY A 120 -25.25 4.23 21.45
N TYR A 121 -24.25 4.92 20.93
CA TYR A 121 -23.89 4.96 19.53
C TYR A 121 -22.37 4.90 19.36
N CYS A 122 -21.90 4.10 18.42
CA CYS A 122 -20.51 4.08 17.96
C CYS A 122 -20.43 4.17 16.43
N ASP A 123 -19.60 5.09 15.98
CA ASP A 123 -19.23 5.22 14.56
C ASP A 123 -18.41 3.99 14.13
N LYS A 124 -18.94 3.16 13.22
CA LYS A 124 -18.27 1.98 12.63
C LYS A 124 -16.87 2.29 12.11
N GLN A 125 -16.61 3.52 11.67
CA GLN A 125 -15.31 3.97 11.17
C GLN A 125 -14.25 4.11 12.27
N ARG A 126 -14.68 4.36 13.52
CA ARG A 126 -13.83 4.59 14.71
C ARG A 126 -14.02 3.51 15.79
N ALA A 127 -14.99 2.61 15.60
CA ALA A 127 -15.62 1.82 16.66
C ALA A 127 -14.62 1.00 17.49
N ILE A 128 -13.69 0.29 16.86
CA ILE A 128 -12.86 -0.73 17.54
C ILE A 128 -12.17 -0.18 18.80
N ALA A 129 -11.59 1.03 18.76
CA ALA A 129 -10.89 1.60 19.92
C ALA A 129 -11.82 2.06 21.07
N ASN A 130 -13.08 2.40 20.77
CA ASN A 130 -14.00 3.06 21.70
C ASN A 130 -15.21 2.19 22.10
N LEU A 131 -15.44 1.07 21.40
CA LEU A 131 -16.61 0.22 21.58
C LEU A 131 -16.59 -0.52 22.92
N VAL A 132 -15.43 -1.00 23.38
CA VAL A 132 -15.34 -1.71 24.67
C VAL A 132 -15.67 -0.79 25.85
N PRO A 133 -15.14 0.45 25.93
CA PRO A 133 -15.65 1.47 26.85
C PRO A 133 -17.16 1.72 26.73
N ALA A 134 -17.69 1.81 25.50
CA ALA A 134 -19.11 2.04 25.26
C ALA A 134 -20.00 0.90 25.77
N ILE A 135 -19.62 -0.36 25.50
CA ILE A 135 -20.31 -1.57 25.98
C ILE A 135 -20.37 -1.58 27.50
N ARG A 136 -19.23 -1.37 28.18
CA ARG A 136 -19.15 -1.37 29.64
C ARG A 136 -20.00 -0.25 30.26
N GLN A 137 -19.93 0.95 29.69
CA GLN A 137 -20.73 2.10 30.14
C GLN A 137 -22.24 1.86 29.97
N VAL A 138 -22.65 1.31 28.82
CA VAL A 138 -24.05 0.97 28.50
C VAL A 138 -24.57 -0.21 29.32
N ALA A 139 -23.75 -1.22 29.59
CA ALA A 139 -24.09 -2.32 30.52
C ALA A 139 -24.29 -1.82 31.95
N ALA A 140 -23.51 -0.84 32.40
CA ALA A 140 -23.69 -0.16 33.68
C ALA A 140 -24.87 0.84 33.72
N GLY A 141 -25.70 0.90 32.67
CA GLY A 141 -26.90 1.74 32.60
C GLY A 141 -26.65 3.20 32.20
N TYR A 142 -25.41 3.58 31.85
CA TYR A 142 -25.08 4.94 31.43
C TYR A 142 -25.07 5.07 29.90
N PRO A 143 -25.62 6.15 29.33
CA PRO A 143 -25.62 6.32 27.88
C PRO A 143 -24.23 6.65 27.34
N TYR A 144 -23.90 6.18 26.13
CA TYR A 144 -22.61 6.45 25.47
C TYR A 144 -22.80 7.08 24.09
N TRP A 145 -22.41 8.34 23.92
CA TRP A 145 -22.55 9.08 22.66
C TRP A 145 -21.29 9.91 22.39
N THR A 146 -20.87 9.99 21.12
CA THR A 146 -19.61 10.62 20.71
C THR A 146 -19.60 12.14 20.89
N GLU A 147 -18.40 12.71 21.07
CA GLU A 147 -18.20 14.16 21.15
C GLU A 147 -18.78 14.89 19.91
N GLY A 148 -19.46 16.00 20.17
CA GLY A 148 -20.37 16.66 19.23
C GLY A 148 -21.85 16.48 19.59
N MET A 149 -22.23 15.36 20.20
CA MET A 149 -23.62 15.07 20.54
C MET A 149 -24.04 15.50 21.96
N GLN A 150 -23.09 15.66 22.89
CA GLN A 150 -23.34 16.24 24.22
C GLN A 150 -23.93 17.67 24.14
N ALA A 151 -23.63 18.40 23.07
CA ALA A 151 -24.20 19.73 22.79
C ALA A 151 -25.62 19.69 22.21
N ILE A 152 -26.09 18.52 21.74
CA ILE A 152 -27.43 18.30 21.17
C ILE A 152 -28.36 17.68 22.22
N THR A 153 -27.82 16.85 23.11
CA THR A 153 -28.60 16.14 24.15
C THR A 153 -28.82 16.92 25.43
N ASN A 154 -28.13 18.05 25.65
CA ASN A 154 -28.24 18.83 26.89
C ASN A 154 -28.42 20.34 26.63
N PRO A 155 -29.67 20.86 26.55
CA PRO A 155 -29.95 22.23 26.14
C PRO A 155 -29.60 23.32 27.18
N VAL A 156 -29.18 22.93 28.39
CA VAL A 156 -29.04 23.84 29.55
C VAL A 156 -27.67 24.55 29.59
N LEU A 157 -26.65 24.07 28.87
CA LEU A 157 -25.29 24.63 28.90
C LEU A 157 -24.96 25.56 27.73
N ARG A 158 -25.86 26.50 27.42
CA ARG A 158 -25.53 27.68 26.58
C ARG A 158 -25.08 28.86 27.44
N ARG A 159 -23.78 28.90 27.76
CA ARG A 159 -23.08 30.15 28.11
C ARG A 159 -21.69 30.11 27.47
N PRO A 160 -21.30 31.09 26.64
CA PRO A 160 -19.98 31.07 26.01
C PRO A 160 -18.91 31.34 27.06
N ALA A 161 -18.10 30.34 27.37
CA ALA A 161 -16.80 30.53 28.00
C ALA A 161 -15.80 31.01 26.92
N PRO A 162 -14.89 31.95 27.22
CA PRO A 162 -13.97 32.50 26.23
C PRO A 162 -12.96 31.46 25.74
N SER A 163 -12.44 31.69 24.53
CA SER A 163 -11.46 30.84 23.86
C SER A 163 -10.18 30.67 24.67
N ASN A 164 -9.88 29.43 25.10
CA ASN A 164 -8.53 29.08 25.52
C ASN A 164 -7.57 29.13 24.31
N PRO A 165 -6.35 29.68 24.47
CA PRO A 165 -5.40 29.82 23.38
C PRO A 165 -4.80 28.49 22.93
N ILE A 166 -4.33 28.48 21.68
CA ILE A 166 -3.69 27.34 21.01
C ILE A 166 -2.39 26.97 21.75
N PRO A 167 -2.14 25.69 22.11
CA PRO A 167 -0.85 25.28 22.69
C PRO A 167 0.30 25.45 21.67
N PRO A 168 1.40 26.14 22.03
CA PRO A 168 2.39 26.61 21.06
C PRO A 168 3.48 25.57 20.75
N ASN A 169 3.14 24.48 20.05
CA ASN A 169 4.11 23.52 19.48
C ASN A 169 3.50 22.51 18.47
N GLN A 170 2.65 22.98 17.55
CA GLN A 170 2.33 22.18 16.34
C GLN A 170 3.42 22.37 15.29
N THR A 171 4.30 21.38 15.12
CA THR A 171 5.25 21.34 14.00
C THR A 171 4.50 21.26 12.67
N ALA A 172 5.04 21.87 11.60
CA ALA A 172 4.44 21.80 10.26
C ALA A 172 4.17 20.34 9.80
N LEU A 173 4.99 19.38 10.24
CA LEU A 173 4.79 17.94 10.04
C LEU A 173 3.51 17.39 10.69
N ALA A 174 3.06 17.90 11.83
CA ALA A 174 1.80 17.48 12.47
C ALA A 174 0.58 17.97 11.68
N VAL A 175 0.63 19.23 11.20
CA VAL A 175 -0.39 19.81 10.34
C VAL A 175 -0.43 19.11 8.98
N LEU A 176 0.75 18.87 8.37
CA LEU A 176 0.86 18.16 7.09
C LEU A 176 0.37 16.72 7.19
N ARG A 177 0.75 15.96 8.24
CA ARG A 177 0.24 14.60 8.46
C ARG A 177 -1.27 14.57 8.69
N ARG A 178 -1.82 15.54 9.42
CA ARG A 178 -3.28 15.68 9.60
C ARG A 178 -3.97 15.95 8.26
N ASN A 179 -3.41 16.84 7.43
CA ASN A 179 -3.98 17.20 6.13
C ASN A 179 -3.89 16.04 5.12
N LEU A 180 -2.75 15.35 5.03
CA LEU A 180 -2.57 14.15 4.20
C LEU A 180 -3.47 13.00 4.64
N ARG A 181 -3.68 12.83 5.95
CA ARG A 181 -4.63 11.84 6.47
C ARG A 181 -6.07 12.20 6.10
N LEU A 182 -6.45 13.48 6.21
CA LEU A 182 -7.80 13.94 5.84
C LEU A 182 -8.05 13.81 4.33
N SER A 183 -7.11 14.24 3.48
CA SER A 183 -7.26 14.12 2.02
C SER A 183 -7.24 12.66 1.55
N GLY A 184 -6.36 11.83 2.12
CA GLY A 184 -6.29 10.40 1.81
C GLY A 184 -7.56 9.64 2.20
N VAL A 185 -8.11 9.89 3.40
CA VAL A 185 -9.41 9.30 3.81
C VAL A 185 -10.53 9.80 2.88
N GLN A 186 -10.61 11.10 2.58
CA GLN A 186 -11.63 11.67 1.71
C GLN A 186 -11.62 11.08 0.29
N GLN A 187 -10.43 10.88 -0.30
CA GLN A 187 -10.30 10.23 -1.61
C GLN A 187 -10.76 8.76 -1.60
N ILE A 188 -10.42 8.02 -0.54
CA ILE A 188 -10.84 6.62 -0.40
C ILE A 188 -12.36 6.53 -0.17
N ASP A 189 -12.93 7.40 0.68
CA ASP A 189 -14.37 7.44 0.93
C ASP A 189 -15.18 7.86 -0.31
N ALA A 190 -14.66 8.78 -1.13
CA ALA A 190 -15.27 9.14 -2.42
C ALA A 190 -15.28 7.93 -3.39
N ALA A 191 -14.17 7.19 -3.49
CA ALA A 191 -14.08 6.00 -4.33
C ALA A 191 -14.98 4.85 -3.82
N ILE A 192 -15.15 4.70 -2.51
CA ILE A 192 -16.13 3.77 -1.92
C ILE A 192 -17.55 4.21 -2.26
N ALA A 193 -17.88 5.50 -2.17
CA ALA A 193 -19.21 6.02 -2.49
C ALA A 193 -19.58 5.84 -3.98
N GLU A 194 -18.61 6.00 -4.88
CA GLU A 194 -18.78 5.74 -6.33
C GLU A 194 -19.08 4.27 -6.60
N ILE A 195 -18.33 3.34 -5.98
CA ILE A 195 -18.57 1.90 -6.12
C ILE A 195 -19.88 1.48 -5.45
N ASP A 196 -20.22 2.04 -4.29
CA ASP A 196 -21.51 1.84 -3.62
C ASP A 196 -22.68 2.43 -4.44
N ALA A 197 -22.44 3.37 -5.36
CA ALA A 197 -23.44 3.84 -6.33
C ALA A 197 -23.54 2.90 -7.54
N GLN A 198 -22.42 2.42 -8.06
CA GLN A 198 -22.38 1.45 -9.17
C GLN A 198 -23.07 0.13 -8.77
N LEU A 199 -22.83 -0.38 -7.56
CA LEU A 199 -23.48 -1.57 -6.99
C LEU A 199 -25.01 -1.45 -6.80
N ARG A 200 -25.61 -0.27 -7.02
CA ARG A 200 -27.07 -0.06 -6.95
C ARG A 200 -27.78 -0.17 -8.31
N TYR A 201 -27.07 -0.39 -9.42
CA TYR A 201 -27.70 -0.57 -10.73
C TYR A 201 -28.34 -1.98 -10.85
N PRO A 202 -29.64 -2.11 -11.14
CA PRO A 202 -30.37 -3.38 -11.10
C PRO A 202 -30.11 -4.34 -12.29
N GLN A 203 -29.05 -4.09 -13.08
CA GLN A 203 -28.67 -4.90 -14.25
C GLN A 203 -27.15 -5.15 -14.35
N LEU A 204 -26.45 -5.17 -13.21
CA LEU A 204 -25.04 -5.58 -13.18
C LEU A 204 -24.90 -7.07 -13.55
N SER A 205 -23.84 -7.42 -14.28
CA SER A 205 -23.47 -8.83 -14.43
C SER A 205 -22.86 -9.35 -13.12
N LEU A 206 -22.98 -10.66 -12.88
CA LEU A 206 -22.36 -11.31 -11.71
C LEU A 206 -20.84 -11.07 -11.62
N LEU A 207 -20.18 -10.88 -12.77
CA LEU A 207 -18.75 -10.55 -12.82
C LEU A 207 -18.49 -9.11 -12.40
N ASP A 208 -19.31 -8.15 -12.85
CA ASP A 208 -19.17 -6.75 -12.46
C ASP A 208 -19.48 -6.57 -10.96
N GLU A 209 -20.51 -7.25 -10.45
CA GLU A 209 -20.80 -7.28 -9.02
C GLU A 209 -19.63 -7.87 -8.21
N LEU A 210 -19.03 -8.98 -8.63
CA LEU A 210 -17.86 -9.58 -7.98
C LEU A 210 -16.61 -8.68 -8.06
N VAL A 211 -16.38 -7.98 -9.18
CA VAL A 211 -15.27 -7.05 -9.35
C VAL A 211 -15.46 -5.79 -8.50
N LEU A 212 -16.66 -5.21 -8.50
CA LEU A 212 -16.99 -4.02 -7.70
C LEU A 212 -16.95 -4.33 -6.20
N THR A 213 -17.53 -5.46 -5.76
CA THR A 213 -17.41 -5.90 -4.35
C THR A 213 -15.96 -6.24 -3.97
N GLY A 214 -15.16 -6.78 -4.89
CA GLY A 214 -13.72 -6.98 -4.72
C GLY A 214 -12.97 -5.65 -4.51
N ARG A 215 -13.17 -4.68 -5.40
CA ARG A 215 -12.56 -3.33 -5.34
C ARG A 215 -12.99 -2.55 -4.09
N ARG A 216 -14.26 -2.71 -3.66
CA ARG A 216 -14.80 -2.18 -2.41
C ARG A 216 -14.05 -2.72 -1.18
N ARG A 217 -13.76 -4.03 -1.14
CA ARG A 217 -12.96 -4.65 -0.06
C ARG A 217 -11.53 -4.09 0.00
N GLU A 218 -10.89 -3.88 -1.15
CA GLU A 218 -9.53 -3.32 -1.23
C GLU A 218 -9.47 -1.88 -0.68
N LEU A 219 -10.46 -1.04 -1.01
CA LEU A 219 -10.55 0.32 -0.48
C LEU A 219 -10.79 0.35 1.05
N PHE A 220 -11.64 -0.53 1.58
CA PHE A 220 -11.80 -0.65 3.04
C PHE A 220 -10.51 -1.08 3.74
N ALA A 221 -9.76 -2.03 3.17
CA ALA A 221 -8.46 -2.46 3.70
C ALA A 221 -7.40 -1.33 3.65
N ALA A 222 -7.32 -0.60 2.53
CA ALA A 222 -6.44 0.56 2.39
C ALA A 222 -6.78 1.66 3.41
N ARG A 223 -8.07 1.92 3.64
CA ARG A 223 -8.54 2.89 4.63
C ARG A 223 -8.17 2.48 6.06
N TRP A 224 -8.37 1.21 6.41
CA TRP A 224 -7.97 0.66 7.71
C TRP A 224 -6.46 0.81 7.95
N LEU A 225 -5.64 0.50 6.93
CA LEU A 225 -4.18 0.64 6.99
C LEU A 225 -3.76 2.10 7.21
N LEU A 226 -4.36 3.05 6.48
CA LEU A 226 -4.11 4.49 6.60
C LEU A 226 -4.44 5.00 8.01
N HIS A 227 -5.56 4.54 8.60
CA HIS A 227 -5.93 4.85 9.98
C HIS A 227 -4.92 4.32 11.01
N ARG A 228 -4.27 3.18 10.75
CA ARG A 228 -3.33 2.53 11.67
C ARG A 228 -1.90 3.07 11.55
N LEU A 229 -1.45 3.44 10.35
CA LEU A 229 -0.10 3.97 10.11
C LEU A 229 0.06 5.46 10.44
N LEU A 230 -1.03 6.23 10.49
CA LEU A 230 -1.04 7.67 10.80
C LEU A 230 -1.73 8.00 12.14
N ALA A 231 -1.72 7.05 13.08
CA ALA A 231 -2.16 7.24 14.47
C ALA A 231 -1.01 7.76 15.36
N ASN A 232 -1.34 8.60 16.36
CA ASN A 232 -0.36 9.23 17.23
C ASN A 232 -0.15 8.40 18.53
N PRO A 233 1.08 8.00 18.92
CA PRO A 233 1.31 7.18 20.12
C PRO A 233 1.11 7.87 21.48
N ARG A 234 0.48 9.06 21.54
CA ARG A 234 0.45 9.92 22.74
C ARG A 234 -0.93 10.41 23.18
N GLU A 235 -2.03 9.92 22.59
CA GLU A 235 -3.39 10.27 23.04
C GLU A 235 -3.96 9.30 24.10
N THR A 236 -3.16 8.34 24.60
CA THR A 236 -3.60 7.27 25.51
C THR A 236 -3.33 7.53 27.00
N GLN A 237 -3.19 8.80 27.42
CA GLN A 237 -3.05 9.16 28.84
C GLN A 237 -3.94 10.36 29.19
N ILE A 238 -4.97 10.09 30.00
CA ILE A 238 -5.76 11.11 30.69
C ILE A 238 -5.31 11.11 32.16
N PRO A 239 -4.64 12.17 32.65
CA PRO A 239 -4.47 12.39 34.08
C PRO A 239 -5.76 12.97 34.67
N TYR A 240 -6.29 12.31 35.69
CA TYR A 240 -7.40 12.80 36.50
C TYR A 240 -6.81 13.49 37.74
N GLU A 241 -6.85 14.82 37.85
CA GLU A 241 -6.82 15.49 39.16
C GLU A 241 -7.16 17.00 39.18
N SER A 242 -7.86 17.39 40.26
CA SER A 242 -8.06 18.74 40.81
C SER A 242 -8.76 19.82 39.98
N VAL A 243 -10.06 19.99 40.25
CA VAL A 243 -10.76 21.28 40.18
C VAL A 243 -10.62 21.96 41.56
N ALA A 244 -9.77 22.97 41.69
CA ALA A 244 -9.75 23.93 42.81
C ALA A 244 -8.88 25.16 42.47
N SER A 245 -9.14 26.30 43.10
CA SER A 245 -8.51 27.61 42.85
C SER A 245 -8.86 28.20 41.47
N SER A 246 -10.03 28.83 41.29
CA SER A 246 -10.30 30.20 41.78
C SER A 246 -9.15 31.15 41.38
N ALA A 247 -9.30 31.92 40.30
CA ALA A 247 -9.99 33.20 40.29
C ALA A 247 -9.26 34.30 41.07
N GLU A 248 -8.22 34.88 40.46
CA GLU A 248 -7.81 36.25 40.76
C GLU A 248 -7.19 36.94 39.53
N ARG A 249 -7.51 38.24 39.37
CA ARG A 249 -6.83 39.24 38.52
C ARG A 249 -6.97 39.09 37.00
N ALA A 250 -8.16 39.45 36.50
CA ALA A 250 -8.27 40.19 35.26
C ALA A 250 -8.18 41.71 35.56
N ALA A 251 -7.30 42.43 34.85
CA ALA A 251 -7.43 43.84 34.45
C ALA A 251 -6.09 44.40 33.92
N VAL A 252 -6.08 44.88 32.68
CA VAL A 252 -5.83 46.28 32.26
C VAL A 252 -5.65 46.27 30.74
N THR A 253 -6.57 46.93 30.05
CA THR A 253 -6.50 47.34 28.63
C THR A 253 -5.97 48.77 28.54
N GLU A 254 -5.37 49.14 27.39
CA GLU A 254 -5.66 50.38 26.61
C GLU A 254 -4.68 50.53 25.40
N PRO A 255 -4.99 51.35 24.36
CA PRO A 255 -4.49 51.13 23.00
C PRO A 255 -3.84 52.35 22.26
N VAL A 256 -3.23 52.05 21.08
CA VAL A 256 -3.07 52.89 19.86
C VAL A 256 -2.43 54.30 19.93
N ALA A 257 -1.43 54.54 19.08
CA ALA A 257 -1.16 55.85 18.45
C ALA A 257 -0.42 55.73 17.09
N SER A 258 -0.56 56.75 16.24
CA SER A 258 -0.03 56.88 14.87
C SER A 258 0.74 58.20 14.71
N MET A 259 1.78 58.26 13.85
CA MET A 259 2.08 59.36 12.88
C MET A 259 3.54 59.34 12.37
N GLY A 260 3.77 59.86 11.14
CA GLY A 260 5.10 60.39 10.74
C GLY A 260 5.49 60.31 9.25
N ASP A 261 5.08 61.29 8.43
CA ASP A 261 5.54 61.47 7.03
C ASP A 261 6.99 62.00 6.90
N ARG A 262 7.68 61.68 5.78
CA ARG A 262 8.39 62.68 4.92
C ARG A 262 9.04 62.17 3.60
N ALA A 263 8.48 62.66 2.49
CA ALA A 263 9.05 63.11 1.18
C ALA A 263 10.39 62.58 0.55
N MET A 264 10.31 62.33 -0.77
CA MET A 264 11.34 62.29 -1.84
C MET A 264 11.53 63.70 -2.50
N PRO A 265 12.19 63.98 -3.68
CA PRO A 265 12.78 63.18 -4.82
C PRO A 265 14.23 63.67 -5.21
N PRO A 266 14.75 63.81 -6.47
CA PRO A 266 14.39 63.35 -7.85
C PRO A 266 15.54 62.91 -8.84
N THR A 267 15.18 62.20 -9.94
CA THR A 267 15.74 62.25 -11.36
C THR A 267 17.23 61.86 -11.66
N SER A 268 17.69 61.37 -12.84
CA SER A 268 17.14 60.95 -14.17
C SER A 268 18.22 60.18 -15.02
N PRO A 269 17.97 59.65 -16.26
CA PRO A 269 18.71 58.50 -16.87
C PRO A 269 19.64 58.77 -18.11
N PRO A 270 19.59 58.03 -19.26
CA PRO A 270 20.59 57.03 -19.73
C PRO A 270 21.32 57.38 -21.07
N PRO A 271 22.04 56.44 -21.73
CA PRO A 271 21.80 56.20 -23.17
C PRO A 271 21.98 54.73 -23.68
N THR A 272 21.96 54.54 -25.02
CA THR A 272 21.57 53.34 -25.79
C THR A 272 22.63 52.71 -26.72
N ARG A 273 22.40 51.42 -27.06
CA ARG A 273 22.66 50.64 -28.33
C ARG A 273 23.53 51.22 -29.48
N PRO A 274 24.19 50.35 -30.28
CA PRO A 274 23.62 50.00 -31.61
C PRO A 274 23.74 48.53 -32.05
N THR A 275 23.25 48.25 -33.27
CA THR A 275 22.99 46.94 -33.93
C THR A 275 23.85 46.69 -35.19
N ALA A 276 24.23 45.44 -35.48
CA ALA A 276 24.66 44.89 -36.79
C ALA A 276 24.86 43.35 -36.70
N THR A 277 24.89 42.51 -37.75
CA THR A 277 24.20 42.42 -39.08
C THR A 277 24.38 40.98 -39.61
N SER A 278 23.38 40.40 -40.30
CA SER A 278 23.52 39.13 -41.06
C SER A 278 24.11 39.34 -42.47
N PRO A 279 24.61 38.27 -43.12
CA PRO A 279 24.40 38.10 -44.57
C PRO A 279 23.93 36.69 -44.96
N SER A 280 23.51 36.52 -46.22
CA SER A 280 22.83 35.34 -46.76
C SER A 280 23.65 34.59 -47.82
N ALA A 281 23.32 33.30 -47.99
CA ALA A 281 23.33 32.48 -49.23
C ALA A 281 24.52 32.51 -50.21
N GLU A 282 25.09 31.32 -50.51
CA GLU A 282 25.09 30.63 -51.82
C GLU A 282 26.13 29.47 -51.84
N GLY A 283 25.91 28.43 -52.65
CA GLY A 283 26.91 27.36 -52.86
C GLY A 283 26.36 25.96 -53.12
N ALA A 284 25.73 25.72 -54.28
CA ALA A 284 25.36 24.37 -54.70
C ALA A 284 26.56 23.60 -55.28
N MET A 285 26.81 22.37 -54.83
CA MET A 285 27.63 21.39 -55.56
C MET A 285 27.02 20.00 -55.48
N VAL A 286 26.44 19.56 -56.61
CA VAL A 286 26.05 18.16 -56.83
C VAL A 286 27.31 17.31 -56.95
N ARG A 287 27.40 16.23 -56.17
CA ARG A 287 28.28 15.09 -56.48
C ARG A 287 27.48 13.79 -56.41
N SER A 288 27.58 13.04 -57.50
CA SER A 288 26.91 11.76 -57.73
C SER A 288 27.08 10.78 -56.57
N ALA A 289 25.95 10.23 -56.09
CA ALA A 289 25.96 9.08 -55.19
C ALA A 289 26.05 7.80 -56.03
N ALA A 290 27.13 7.04 -55.86
CA ALA A 290 27.18 5.64 -56.28
C ALA A 290 26.35 4.78 -55.29
N PRO A 291 25.73 3.67 -55.73
CA PRO A 291 24.90 2.85 -54.86
C PRO A 291 25.75 2.12 -53.80
N ILE A 292 25.50 2.40 -52.53
CA ILE A 292 26.13 1.73 -51.38
C ILE A 292 25.19 0.64 -50.84
N GLU A 293 24.97 -0.41 -51.63
CA GLU A 293 24.34 -1.65 -51.18
C GLU A 293 25.15 -2.82 -51.77
N PRO A 294 25.90 -3.57 -50.94
CA PRO A 294 25.26 -4.58 -50.09
C PRO A 294 25.85 -4.76 -48.67
N VAL A 295 26.85 -3.95 -48.27
CA VAL A 295 27.61 -4.18 -47.02
C VAL A 295 26.80 -3.83 -45.76
N ALA A 296 26.01 -2.75 -45.80
CA ALA A 296 25.18 -2.33 -44.66
C ALA A 296 24.16 -3.41 -44.26
N THR A 297 23.42 -3.94 -45.25
CA THR A 297 22.41 -4.99 -45.04
C THR A 297 23.00 -6.28 -44.46
N ALA A 298 24.25 -6.62 -44.81
CA ALA A 298 24.96 -7.77 -44.24
C ALA A 298 25.33 -7.54 -42.77
N ALA A 299 25.84 -6.35 -42.42
CA ALA A 299 26.17 -5.97 -41.05
C ALA A 299 24.92 -5.85 -40.13
N MET A 300 23.79 -5.42 -40.69
CA MET A 300 22.49 -5.40 -39.99
C MET A 300 22.05 -6.82 -39.61
N ARG A 301 22.12 -7.75 -40.57
CA ARG A 301 21.75 -9.15 -40.34
C ARG A 301 22.69 -9.85 -39.36
N SER A 302 23.99 -9.52 -39.33
CA SER A 302 24.92 -10.13 -38.35
C SER A 302 24.66 -9.70 -36.90
N ILE A 303 24.24 -8.45 -36.67
CA ILE A 303 23.84 -7.96 -35.33
C ILE A 303 22.62 -8.74 -34.84
N GLN A 304 21.55 -8.84 -35.65
CA GLN A 304 20.37 -9.63 -35.29
C GLN A 304 20.71 -11.11 -35.07
N ALA A 305 21.43 -11.74 -36.00
CA ALA A 305 21.76 -13.16 -35.91
C ALA A 305 22.51 -13.48 -34.59
N SER A 306 23.56 -12.71 -34.27
CA SER A 306 24.32 -12.89 -33.02
C SER A 306 23.46 -12.73 -31.76
N LEU A 307 22.53 -11.78 -31.76
CA LEU A 307 21.61 -11.54 -30.64
C LEU A 307 20.61 -12.69 -30.44
N PHE A 308 20.05 -13.19 -31.56
CA PHE A 308 19.04 -14.23 -31.56
C PHE A 308 19.66 -15.61 -31.28
N ASP A 309 20.87 -15.89 -31.78
CA ASP A 309 21.63 -17.11 -31.46
C ASP A 309 22.04 -17.17 -29.99
N SER A 310 22.49 -16.06 -29.40
CA SER A 310 22.77 -15.96 -27.95
C SER A 310 21.51 -16.24 -27.12
N THR A 311 20.40 -15.60 -27.49
CA THR A 311 19.11 -15.75 -26.80
C THR A 311 18.55 -17.17 -26.93
N SER A 312 18.60 -17.75 -28.13
CA SER A 312 18.19 -19.13 -28.42
C SER A 312 19.03 -20.15 -27.63
N SER A 313 20.33 -19.89 -27.48
CA SER A 313 21.24 -20.70 -26.65
C SER A 313 20.84 -20.65 -25.17
N LYS A 314 20.53 -19.45 -24.64
CA LYS A 314 20.06 -19.26 -23.26
C LYS A 314 18.71 -19.92 -22.99
N LEU A 315 17.80 -19.99 -23.98
CA LEU A 315 16.54 -20.73 -23.84
C LEU A 315 16.72 -22.24 -23.61
N GLN A 316 17.86 -22.82 -23.98
CA GLN A 316 18.16 -24.24 -23.69
C GLN A 316 18.47 -24.52 -22.21
N ALA A 317 18.79 -23.49 -21.44
CA ALA A 317 19.00 -23.59 -20.00
C ALA A 317 17.69 -23.88 -19.24
N ARG A 318 17.76 -23.91 -17.90
CA ARG A 318 16.56 -24.03 -17.06
C ARG A 318 15.86 -22.68 -17.00
N LEU A 319 14.53 -22.69 -17.08
CA LEU A 319 13.69 -21.49 -17.13
C LEU A 319 12.94 -21.29 -15.80
N TYR A 320 13.62 -21.53 -14.69
CA TYR A 320 13.10 -21.25 -13.35
C TYR A 320 12.95 -19.75 -13.16
N ASN A 321 11.86 -19.32 -12.54
CA ASN A 321 11.75 -17.95 -12.08
C ASN A 321 12.60 -17.76 -10.82
N LEU A 322 13.59 -16.87 -10.91
CA LEU A 322 14.50 -16.49 -9.82
C LEU A 322 14.12 -15.14 -9.19
N THR A 323 12.94 -14.61 -9.54
CA THR A 323 12.40 -13.36 -9.00
C THR A 323 11.45 -13.64 -7.83
N ASP A 324 11.30 -12.67 -6.93
CA ASP A 324 10.50 -12.82 -5.71
C ASP A 324 8.97 -12.85 -5.94
N ALA A 325 8.51 -12.89 -7.20
CA ALA A 325 7.10 -12.87 -7.57
C ALA A 325 6.78 -13.80 -8.75
N PRO A 326 5.62 -14.49 -8.76
CA PRO A 326 5.27 -15.45 -9.81
C PRO A 326 5.05 -14.78 -11.18
N LEU A 327 5.57 -15.37 -12.24
CA LEU A 327 5.25 -14.99 -13.62
C LEU A 327 4.12 -15.89 -14.13
N GLU A 328 3.27 -15.39 -15.03
CA GLU A 328 2.14 -16.15 -15.58
C GLU A 328 2.61 -17.47 -16.22
N ILE A 329 3.75 -17.42 -16.91
CA ILE A 329 4.40 -18.58 -17.52
C ILE A 329 4.89 -19.64 -16.53
N ASP A 330 4.96 -19.37 -15.22
CA ASP A 330 5.39 -20.36 -14.21
C ASP A 330 4.35 -21.46 -13.95
N ILE A 331 3.12 -21.30 -14.45
CA ILE A 331 2.17 -22.42 -14.46
C ILE A 331 2.55 -23.49 -15.47
N LEU A 332 3.30 -23.14 -16.52
CA LEU A 332 3.68 -24.04 -17.59
C LEU A 332 4.76 -25.03 -17.14
N ARG A 333 4.72 -26.23 -17.71
CA ARG A 333 5.88 -27.13 -17.74
C ARG A 333 7.05 -26.52 -18.53
N ASP A 334 8.28 -26.85 -18.16
CA ASP A 334 9.50 -26.27 -18.75
C ASP A 334 9.57 -26.42 -20.29
N ASP A 335 9.10 -27.53 -20.86
CA ASP A 335 9.05 -27.74 -22.32
C ASP A 335 8.10 -26.76 -23.01
N LYS A 336 6.87 -26.58 -22.50
CA LYS A 336 5.89 -25.63 -23.04
C LYS A 336 6.29 -24.18 -22.80
N LYS A 337 6.94 -23.87 -21.66
CA LYS A 337 7.54 -22.55 -21.38
C LYS A 337 8.61 -22.21 -22.41
N ARG A 338 9.51 -23.16 -22.72
CA ARG A 338 10.56 -22.99 -23.75
C ARG A 338 9.99 -22.86 -25.15
N GLU A 339 9.01 -23.69 -25.51
CA GLU A 339 8.30 -23.64 -26.80
C GLU A 339 7.67 -22.27 -27.05
N LEU A 340 6.93 -21.74 -26.08
CA LEU A 340 6.32 -20.41 -26.17
C LEU A 340 7.36 -19.30 -26.38
N LEU A 341 8.44 -19.30 -25.59
CA LEU A 341 9.50 -18.29 -25.74
C LEU A 341 10.23 -18.40 -27.09
N TYR A 342 10.39 -19.61 -27.64
CA TYR A 342 10.98 -19.82 -28.96
C TYR A 342 10.05 -19.34 -30.09
N ILE A 343 8.74 -19.59 -29.98
CA ILE A 343 7.72 -19.05 -30.90
C ILE A 343 7.78 -17.52 -30.92
N ILE A 344 7.82 -16.88 -29.74
CA ILE A 344 7.89 -15.41 -29.63
C ILE A 344 9.19 -14.88 -30.24
N LEU A 345 10.33 -15.51 -29.98
CA LEU A 345 11.61 -15.12 -30.59
C LEU A 345 11.54 -15.17 -32.12
N ARG A 346 11.02 -16.26 -32.70
CA ARG A 346 10.86 -16.40 -34.16
C ARG A 346 9.82 -15.45 -34.76
N ARG A 347 8.74 -15.14 -34.03
CA ARG A 347 7.76 -14.15 -34.48
C ARG A 347 8.32 -12.73 -34.43
N PHE A 348 9.11 -12.38 -33.42
CA PHE A 348 9.80 -11.09 -33.40
C PHE A 348 10.85 -10.99 -34.52
N GLU A 349 11.55 -12.08 -34.85
CA GLU A 349 12.44 -12.16 -36.03
C GLU A 349 11.69 -11.82 -37.33
N THR A 350 10.51 -12.42 -37.51
CA THR A 350 9.64 -12.22 -38.67
C THR A 350 9.17 -10.76 -38.76
N VAL A 351 8.72 -10.18 -37.65
CA VAL A 351 8.31 -8.77 -37.56
C VAL A 351 9.46 -7.83 -37.94
N LEU A 352 10.68 -8.06 -37.45
CA LEU A 352 11.84 -7.23 -37.79
C LEU A 352 12.16 -7.30 -39.30
N ASP A 353 12.03 -8.46 -39.93
CA ASP A 353 12.22 -8.60 -41.37
C ASP A 353 11.08 -7.94 -42.18
N GLU A 354 9.82 -8.09 -41.78
CA GLU A 354 8.68 -7.38 -42.39
C GLU A 354 8.84 -5.86 -42.33
N LEU A 355 9.31 -5.32 -41.20
CA LEU A 355 9.62 -3.89 -41.03
C LEU A 355 10.76 -3.42 -41.96
N ARG A 356 11.77 -4.27 -42.22
CA ARG A 356 12.84 -3.97 -43.19
C ARG A 356 12.33 -3.96 -44.63
N PHE A 357 11.53 -4.96 -45.02
CA PHE A 357 11.02 -5.06 -46.39
C PHE A 357 10.00 -3.96 -46.74
N SER A 358 9.29 -3.42 -45.74
CA SER A 358 8.28 -2.37 -45.93
C SER A 358 8.84 -0.94 -45.99
N GLN A 359 10.16 -0.75 -45.87
CA GLN A 359 10.85 0.56 -45.97
C GLN A 359 10.25 1.68 -45.09
N ILE A 360 9.77 1.30 -43.91
CA ILE A 360 9.17 2.22 -42.92
C ILE A 360 10.24 3.19 -42.39
N SER A 361 9.87 4.44 -42.08
CA SER A 361 10.80 5.41 -41.46
C SER A 361 11.01 5.12 -39.97
N SER A 362 12.16 5.53 -39.41
CA SER A 362 12.46 5.32 -37.98
C SER A 362 11.42 5.94 -37.04
N GLU A 363 10.84 7.08 -37.41
CA GLU A 363 9.78 7.77 -36.65
C GLU A 363 8.46 6.98 -36.65
N ALA A 364 8.14 6.29 -37.74
CA ALA A 364 6.92 5.49 -37.85
C ALA A 364 6.96 4.19 -37.02
N VAL A 365 8.11 3.81 -36.44
CA VAL A 365 8.16 2.74 -35.43
C VAL A 365 7.48 3.16 -34.13
N GLU A 366 7.60 4.43 -33.73
CA GLU A 366 7.01 4.92 -32.48
C GLU A 366 5.48 4.92 -32.57
N THR A 367 4.93 5.42 -33.67
CA THR A 367 3.47 5.43 -33.91
C THR A 367 2.87 4.03 -34.09
N ARG A 368 3.65 3.07 -34.61
CA ARG A 368 3.21 1.68 -34.81
C ARG A 368 3.60 0.73 -33.67
N ARG A 369 4.21 1.22 -32.58
CA ARG A 369 4.64 0.41 -31.41
C ARG A 369 3.51 -0.47 -30.87
N SER A 370 2.31 0.11 -30.71
CA SER A 370 1.15 -0.59 -30.18
C SER A 370 0.67 -1.72 -31.10
N GLU A 371 0.66 -1.49 -32.43
CA GLU A 371 0.34 -2.51 -33.43
C GLU A 371 1.36 -3.65 -33.41
N ILE A 372 2.65 -3.32 -33.42
CA ILE A 372 3.77 -4.29 -33.39
C ILE A 372 3.65 -5.24 -32.19
N LEU A 373 3.36 -4.70 -31.01
CA LEU A 373 3.19 -5.50 -29.79
C LEU A 373 1.93 -6.35 -29.81
N HIS A 374 0.81 -5.79 -30.29
CA HIS A 374 -0.46 -6.51 -30.41
C HIS A 374 -0.33 -7.69 -31.39
N ASP A 375 0.24 -7.46 -32.57
CA ASP A 375 0.42 -8.49 -33.60
C ASP A 375 1.41 -9.56 -33.13
N LEU A 376 2.51 -9.18 -32.47
CA LEU A 376 3.45 -10.14 -31.88
C LEU A 376 2.78 -11.04 -30.84
N TRP A 377 1.94 -10.49 -29.96
CA TRP A 377 1.14 -11.27 -29.01
C TRP A 377 0.12 -12.18 -29.72
N GLN A 378 -0.67 -11.62 -30.64
CA GLN A 378 -1.72 -12.34 -31.36
C GLN A 378 -1.16 -13.53 -32.14
N GLN A 379 -0.10 -13.34 -32.93
CA GLN A 379 0.50 -14.44 -33.71
C GLN A 379 1.17 -15.48 -32.79
N SER A 380 1.82 -15.05 -31.70
CA SER A 380 2.41 -15.97 -30.72
C SER A 380 1.35 -16.83 -30.00
N LEU A 381 0.19 -16.26 -29.69
CA LEU A 381 -0.96 -16.96 -29.11
C LEU A 381 -1.53 -18.00 -30.11
N ILE A 382 -1.73 -17.60 -31.36
CA ILE A 382 -2.26 -18.46 -32.44
C ILE A 382 -1.33 -19.66 -32.69
N ASP A 383 -0.01 -19.43 -32.75
CA ASP A 383 0.98 -20.48 -32.97
C ASP A 383 1.10 -21.43 -31.78
N PHE A 384 1.18 -20.89 -30.55
CA PHE A 384 1.40 -21.69 -29.35
C PHE A 384 0.22 -22.60 -28.99
N LEU A 385 -1.01 -22.13 -29.23
CA LEU A 385 -2.21 -22.93 -29.01
C LEU A 385 -2.62 -23.76 -30.21
N GLY A 386 -2.23 -23.35 -31.43
CA GLY A 386 -2.71 -23.91 -32.68
C GLY A 386 -4.01 -23.25 -33.14
N ARG A 387 -4.02 -22.76 -34.39
CA ARG A 387 -5.11 -21.97 -35.01
C ARG A 387 -6.52 -22.59 -34.88
N TYR A 388 -6.63 -23.92 -34.91
CA TYR A 388 -7.90 -24.65 -34.92
C TYR A 388 -8.17 -25.41 -33.62
N SER A 389 -7.47 -25.09 -32.54
CA SER A 389 -7.62 -25.80 -31.28
C SER A 389 -8.96 -25.49 -30.61
N THR A 390 -9.74 -26.55 -30.37
CA THR A 390 -10.96 -26.53 -29.58
C THR A 390 -10.72 -27.18 -28.21
N PHE A 391 -11.42 -26.71 -27.19
CA PHE A 391 -11.51 -27.41 -25.91
C PHE A 391 -12.96 -27.84 -25.63
N PRO A 392 -13.18 -29.03 -25.07
CA PRO A 392 -14.50 -29.45 -24.61
C PRO A 392 -14.89 -28.64 -23.36
N THR A 393 -16.06 -28.01 -23.43
CA THR A 393 -16.70 -27.28 -22.32
C THR A 393 -18.08 -27.87 -22.04
N GLN A 394 -18.74 -27.41 -20.96
CA GLN A 394 -20.10 -27.86 -20.63
C GLN A 394 -21.13 -27.49 -21.72
N ASP A 395 -20.86 -26.42 -22.48
CA ASP A 395 -21.73 -25.91 -23.55
C ASP A 395 -21.32 -26.42 -24.96
N GLY A 396 -20.38 -27.38 -25.04
CA GLY A 396 -19.85 -27.94 -26.29
C GLY A 396 -18.38 -27.64 -26.54
N GLU A 397 -17.89 -27.90 -27.76
CA GLU A 397 -16.54 -27.51 -28.18
C GLU A 397 -16.44 -26.00 -28.44
N VAL A 398 -15.41 -25.37 -27.89
CA VAL A 398 -15.18 -23.93 -28.01
C VAL A 398 -13.84 -23.67 -28.70
N ALA A 399 -13.87 -22.88 -29.77
CA ALA A 399 -12.66 -22.35 -30.42
C ALA A 399 -11.88 -21.49 -29.43
N VAL A 400 -10.70 -21.98 -29.04
CA VAL A 400 -9.94 -21.45 -27.90
C VAL A 400 -9.34 -20.10 -28.24
N VAL A 401 -8.71 -20.01 -29.41
CA VAL A 401 -7.99 -18.83 -29.90
C VAL A 401 -8.92 -17.61 -29.95
N ASP A 402 -10.07 -17.73 -30.60
CA ASP A 402 -11.04 -16.62 -30.73
C ASP A 402 -11.50 -16.10 -29.37
N ARG A 403 -11.74 -17.01 -28.39
CA ARG A 403 -12.15 -16.62 -27.03
C ARG A 403 -11.06 -15.89 -26.26
N LEU A 404 -9.79 -16.15 -26.54
CA LEU A 404 -8.64 -15.49 -25.90
C LEU A 404 -8.29 -14.15 -26.57
N LEU A 405 -8.43 -14.07 -27.90
CA LEU A 405 -8.25 -12.81 -28.64
C LEU A 405 -9.25 -11.73 -28.21
N ASN A 406 -10.44 -12.10 -27.74
CA ASN A 406 -11.40 -11.17 -27.14
C ASN A 406 -10.91 -10.46 -25.86
N ASP A 407 -9.78 -10.86 -25.25
CA ASP A 407 -9.15 -10.11 -24.16
C ASP A 407 -8.10 -9.09 -24.66
N GLY A 408 -7.95 -8.91 -25.98
CA GLY A 408 -6.95 -8.05 -26.63
C GLY A 408 -6.80 -6.67 -26.00
N ASP A 409 -7.86 -5.87 -25.90
CA ASP A 409 -7.82 -4.51 -25.30
C ASP A 409 -7.27 -4.51 -23.86
N ARG A 410 -7.61 -5.54 -23.08
CA ARG A 410 -7.18 -5.70 -21.68
C ARG A 410 -5.70 -6.09 -21.62
N ILE A 411 -5.27 -6.99 -22.50
CA ILE A 411 -3.87 -7.40 -22.61
C ILE A 411 -2.99 -6.26 -23.12
N GLN A 412 -3.46 -5.52 -24.13
CA GLN A 412 -2.82 -4.32 -24.65
C GLN A 412 -2.57 -3.32 -23.51
N THR A 413 -3.62 -2.92 -22.80
CA THR A 413 -3.52 -1.90 -21.75
C THR A 413 -2.72 -2.37 -20.53
N ALA A 414 -2.87 -3.63 -20.11
CA ALA A 414 -2.33 -4.11 -18.83
C ALA A 414 -0.94 -4.76 -18.91
N ILE A 415 -0.51 -5.27 -20.07
CA ILE A 415 0.74 -6.02 -20.22
C ILE A 415 1.60 -5.51 -21.38
N LEU A 416 1.02 -5.17 -22.55
CA LEU A 416 1.80 -4.80 -23.72
C LEU A 416 2.23 -3.33 -23.71
N GLU A 417 1.32 -2.39 -23.45
CA GLU A 417 1.62 -0.96 -23.36
C GLU A 417 2.67 -0.61 -22.28
N PRO A 418 2.75 -1.29 -21.12
CA PRO A 418 3.82 -1.08 -20.16
C PRO A 418 5.22 -1.60 -20.57
N ILE A 419 5.40 -2.29 -21.70
CA ILE A 419 6.73 -2.85 -22.07
C ILE A 419 7.67 -1.70 -22.51
N PRO A 420 8.78 -1.44 -21.78
CA PRO A 420 9.70 -0.36 -22.09
C PRO A 420 10.65 -0.73 -23.24
N PHE A 421 11.33 0.28 -23.81
CA PHE A 421 12.45 0.15 -24.74
C PHE A 421 12.18 -0.60 -26.06
N VAL A 422 10.92 -0.83 -26.42
CA VAL A 422 10.53 -1.57 -27.64
C VAL A 422 10.91 -0.81 -28.91
N VAL A 423 10.73 0.52 -28.92
CA VAL A 423 11.05 1.36 -30.08
C VAL A 423 12.56 1.40 -30.28
N GLU A 424 13.31 1.57 -29.20
CA GLU A 424 14.76 1.62 -29.16
C GLU A 424 15.37 0.29 -29.62
N LEU A 425 14.82 -0.86 -29.18
CA LEU A 425 15.23 -2.18 -29.66
C LEU A 425 14.94 -2.37 -31.16
N VAL A 426 13.73 -2.03 -31.61
CA VAL A 426 13.36 -2.16 -33.02
C VAL A 426 14.19 -1.21 -33.89
N GLN A 427 14.38 0.04 -33.50
CA GLN A 427 15.20 1.00 -34.24
C GLN A 427 16.68 0.58 -34.30
N HIS A 428 17.22 0.02 -33.20
CA HIS A 428 18.57 -0.53 -33.17
C HIS A 428 18.74 -1.70 -34.16
N LEU A 429 17.79 -2.65 -34.17
CA LEU A 429 17.86 -3.85 -35.01
C LEU A 429 17.46 -3.61 -36.48
N VAL A 430 16.53 -2.69 -36.76
CA VAL A 430 16.02 -2.41 -38.12
C VAL A 430 16.82 -1.33 -38.83
N PHE A 431 17.32 -0.29 -38.13
CA PHE A 431 17.97 0.87 -38.76
C PHE A 431 19.43 1.11 -38.32
N GLN A 432 19.98 0.28 -37.43
CA GLN A 432 21.26 0.57 -36.75
C GLN A 432 21.24 1.92 -36.03
N ALA A 433 20.12 2.28 -35.41
CA ALA A 433 20.10 3.42 -34.49
C ALA A 433 21.02 3.14 -33.29
N PRO A 434 21.76 4.14 -32.77
CA PRO A 434 22.43 4.01 -31.48
C PRO A 434 21.43 3.64 -30.39
N LEU A 435 21.78 2.68 -29.53
CA LEU A 435 20.90 2.24 -28.46
C LEU A 435 21.05 3.18 -27.26
N THR A 436 19.95 3.81 -26.83
CA THR A 436 19.94 4.72 -25.67
C THR A 436 19.32 4.03 -24.47
N ILE A 437 20.10 3.84 -23.40
CA ILE A 437 19.67 3.20 -22.13
C ILE A 437 20.67 3.57 -21.02
N ASP A 438 20.24 3.57 -19.76
CA ASP A 438 21.05 4.08 -18.63
C ASP A 438 21.50 5.56 -18.80
N ASP A 439 20.76 6.37 -19.56
CA ASP A 439 21.15 7.74 -20.00
C ASP A 439 22.49 7.79 -20.77
N ALA A 440 22.87 6.67 -21.39
CA ALA A 440 24.05 6.52 -22.22
C ALA A 440 23.66 6.06 -23.64
N VAL A 441 24.45 6.49 -24.63
CA VAL A 441 24.24 6.18 -26.05
C VAL A 441 25.31 5.20 -26.52
N PHE A 442 24.91 4.00 -26.93
CA PHE A 442 25.79 2.93 -27.36
C PHE A 442 25.77 2.74 -28.88
N ALA A 443 26.96 2.63 -29.49
CA ALA A 443 27.09 2.47 -30.92
C ALA A 443 26.57 1.09 -31.41
N PRO A 444 25.95 1.00 -32.61
CA PRO A 444 25.50 -0.26 -33.19
C PRO A 444 26.60 -1.32 -33.23
N GLY A 445 26.29 -2.52 -32.75
CA GLY A 445 27.23 -3.65 -32.71
C GLY A 445 28.33 -3.57 -31.65
N SER A 446 28.35 -2.55 -30.78
CA SER A 446 29.24 -2.57 -29.60
C SER A 446 28.81 -3.65 -28.61
N VAL A 447 29.75 -4.15 -27.79
CA VAL A 447 29.48 -5.23 -26.81
C VAL A 447 28.44 -4.78 -25.77
N GLU A 448 28.50 -3.51 -25.38
CA GLU A 448 27.57 -2.87 -24.46
C GLU A 448 26.17 -2.75 -25.08
N ALA A 449 26.07 -2.29 -26.33
CA ALA A 449 24.80 -2.22 -27.06
C ALA A 449 24.17 -3.60 -27.20
N MET A 450 24.95 -4.62 -27.58
CA MET A 450 24.49 -6.00 -27.70
C MET A 450 23.97 -6.56 -26.38
N THR A 451 24.70 -6.32 -25.28
CA THR A 451 24.30 -6.77 -23.93
C THR A 451 22.99 -6.11 -23.48
N ARG A 452 22.78 -4.84 -23.80
CA ARG A 452 21.56 -4.10 -23.47
C ARG A 452 20.38 -4.46 -24.38
N ALA A 453 20.61 -4.61 -25.68
CA ALA A 453 19.60 -5.12 -26.62
C ALA A 453 19.12 -6.51 -26.22
N GLU A 454 20.03 -7.38 -25.74
CA GLU A 454 19.68 -8.72 -25.25
C GLU A 454 18.79 -8.66 -24.00
N MET A 455 19.11 -7.77 -23.05
CA MET A 455 18.29 -7.54 -21.86
C MET A 455 16.87 -7.05 -22.21
N ILE A 456 16.72 -6.14 -23.17
CA ILE A 456 15.42 -5.66 -23.63
C ILE A 456 14.66 -6.77 -24.37
N LEU A 457 15.32 -7.52 -25.24
CA LEU A 457 14.73 -8.66 -25.97
C LEU A 457 14.21 -9.74 -25.02
N HIS A 458 14.99 -10.10 -23.99
CA HIS A 458 14.55 -11.08 -22.99
C HIS A 458 13.33 -10.58 -22.21
N HIS A 459 13.30 -9.29 -21.85
CA HIS A 459 12.15 -8.71 -21.16
C HIS A 459 10.90 -8.72 -22.04
N LEU A 460 11.02 -8.27 -23.30
CA LEU A 460 9.94 -8.34 -24.29
C LEU A 460 9.40 -9.77 -24.41
N MET A 461 10.28 -10.76 -24.62
CA MET A 461 9.87 -12.16 -24.76
C MET A 461 9.11 -12.69 -23.53
N VAL A 462 9.60 -12.41 -22.32
CA VAL A 462 8.93 -12.84 -21.08
C VAL A 462 7.57 -12.14 -20.91
N GLN A 463 7.47 -10.85 -21.25
CA GLN A 463 6.20 -10.11 -21.14
C GLN A 463 5.16 -10.55 -22.19
N ILE A 464 5.56 -10.81 -23.44
CA ILE A 464 4.67 -11.40 -24.45
C ILE A 464 4.23 -12.81 -24.00
N ALA A 465 5.14 -13.62 -23.45
CA ALA A 465 4.78 -14.95 -22.96
C ALA A 465 3.78 -14.88 -21.79
N ASN A 466 3.95 -13.92 -20.87
CA ASN A 466 2.97 -13.64 -19.83
C ASN A 466 1.61 -13.19 -20.40
N ALA A 467 1.61 -12.33 -21.42
CA ALA A 467 0.41 -11.88 -22.13
C ALA A 467 -0.32 -13.01 -22.86
N VAL A 468 0.39 -14.01 -23.38
CA VAL A 468 -0.20 -15.22 -23.99
C VAL A 468 -0.86 -16.12 -22.94
N ILE A 469 -0.25 -16.28 -21.76
CA ILE A 469 -0.74 -17.20 -20.72
C ILE A 469 -1.82 -16.59 -19.82
N GLN A 470 -1.82 -15.27 -19.59
CA GLN A 470 -2.81 -14.60 -18.74
C GLN A 470 -4.27 -14.93 -19.10
N PRO A 471 -4.73 -14.77 -20.37
CA PRO A 471 -6.13 -15.05 -20.71
C PRO A 471 -6.42 -16.56 -20.71
N LEU A 472 -5.45 -17.40 -21.10
CA LEU A 472 -5.56 -18.86 -21.07
C LEU A 472 -5.83 -19.35 -19.63
N LEU A 473 -5.05 -18.86 -18.67
CA LEU A 473 -5.21 -19.14 -17.25
C LEU A 473 -6.56 -18.63 -16.72
N ASN A 474 -6.96 -17.41 -17.10
CA ASN A 474 -8.18 -16.81 -16.58
C ASN A 474 -9.48 -17.42 -17.13
N ARG A 475 -9.50 -17.84 -18.40
CA ARG A 475 -10.70 -18.44 -19.03
C ARG A 475 -10.73 -19.95 -18.95
N PHE A 476 -9.57 -20.61 -19.08
CA PHE A 476 -9.51 -22.05 -19.30
C PHE A 476 -8.61 -22.81 -18.31
N GLY A 477 -8.02 -22.14 -17.30
CA GLY A 477 -7.15 -22.80 -16.31
C GLY A 477 -7.81 -23.90 -15.47
N ASN A 478 -9.14 -23.97 -15.46
CA ASN A 478 -9.90 -25.04 -14.81
C ASN A 478 -10.24 -26.23 -15.73
N ILE A 479 -10.01 -26.13 -17.05
CA ILE A 479 -10.23 -27.23 -18.00
C ILE A 479 -9.12 -28.29 -17.85
N GLU A 480 -9.54 -29.55 -17.69
CA GLU A 480 -8.61 -30.64 -17.41
C GLU A 480 -7.64 -30.91 -18.57
N LEU A 481 -8.10 -30.82 -19.82
CA LEU A 481 -7.25 -30.91 -21.01
C LEU A 481 -6.17 -29.81 -21.05
N VAL A 482 -6.48 -28.59 -20.60
CA VAL A 482 -5.51 -27.48 -20.53
C VAL A 482 -4.44 -27.77 -19.50
N LYS A 483 -4.84 -28.17 -18.29
CA LYS A 483 -3.90 -28.57 -17.22
C LYS A 483 -2.96 -29.68 -17.70
N GLN A 484 -3.53 -30.75 -18.26
CA GLN A 484 -2.77 -31.92 -18.72
C GLN A 484 -1.89 -31.63 -19.95
N THR A 485 -2.22 -30.63 -20.78
CA THR A 485 -1.42 -30.26 -21.96
C THR A 485 -0.33 -29.24 -21.64
N PHE A 486 -0.62 -28.23 -20.82
CA PHE A 486 0.25 -27.06 -20.65
C PHE A 486 0.91 -26.97 -19.28
N PHE A 487 0.23 -27.36 -18.20
CA PHE A 487 0.68 -27.00 -16.85
C PHE A 487 1.76 -27.97 -16.31
N ASP A 488 2.53 -27.49 -15.34
CA ASP A 488 3.44 -28.28 -14.52
C ASP A 488 2.66 -29.32 -13.70
N LYS A 489 3.21 -30.53 -13.57
CA LYS A 489 2.58 -31.64 -12.82
C LYS A 489 2.30 -31.30 -11.35
N ARG A 490 3.05 -30.36 -10.77
CA ARG A 490 2.91 -29.84 -9.39
C ARG A 490 1.82 -28.79 -9.23
N LEU A 491 1.15 -28.40 -10.33
CA LEU A 491 0.13 -27.34 -10.35
C LEU A 491 -1.18 -27.82 -11.02
N LEU A 492 -1.36 -29.13 -11.21
CA LEU A 492 -2.56 -29.69 -11.87
C LEU A 492 -3.82 -29.61 -11.02
N SER A 493 -3.71 -29.67 -9.68
CA SER A 493 -4.91 -29.66 -8.84
C SER A 493 -5.59 -28.29 -8.92
N THR A 494 -6.93 -28.27 -8.97
CA THR A 494 -7.71 -27.01 -8.99
C THR A 494 -7.34 -26.09 -7.82
N ARG A 495 -6.96 -26.65 -6.66
CA ARG A 495 -6.47 -25.89 -5.51
C ARG A 495 -5.13 -25.20 -5.77
N GLU A 496 -4.22 -25.83 -6.51
CA GLU A 496 -2.92 -25.26 -6.85
C GLU A 496 -3.04 -24.20 -7.95
N VAL A 497 -3.87 -24.43 -8.97
CA VAL A 497 -4.21 -23.41 -9.98
C VAL A 497 -4.79 -22.16 -9.30
N GLU A 498 -5.76 -22.31 -8.40
CA GLU A 498 -6.34 -21.17 -7.70
C GLU A 498 -5.35 -20.52 -6.71
N ARG A 499 -4.48 -21.27 -6.04
CA ARG A 499 -3.36 -20.68 -5.25
C ARG A 499 -2.42 -19.86 -6.14
N PHE A 500 -2.08 -20.37 -7.31
CA PHE A 500 -1.23 -19.68 -8.28
C PHE A 500 -1.87 -18.38 -8.78
N ARG A 501 -3.15 -18.42 -9.18
CA ARG A 501 -3.94 -17.23 -9.55
C ARG A 501 -4.03 -16.20 -8.42
N ASN A 502 -4.17 -16.65 -7.17
CA ASN A 502 -4.13 -15.75 -6.01
C ASN A 502 -2.75 -15.11 -5.80
N ASN A 503 -1.65 -15.86 -5.99
CA ASN A 503 -0.30 -15.31 -5.91
C ASN A 503 -0.01 -14.30 -7.03
N LEU A 504 -0.48 -14.55 -8.26
CA LEU A 504 -0.46 -13.56 -9.35
C LEU A 504 -1.30 -12.32 -9.01
N SER A 505 -2.48 -12.50 -8.43
CA SER A 505 -3.32 -11.37 -7.97
C SER A 505 -2.63 -10.53 -6.90
N TRP A 506 -1.85 -11.16 -6.02
CA TRP A 506 -0.97 -10.44 -5.09
C TRP A 506 0.16 -9.73 -5.82
N ARG A 507 0.82 -10.35 -6.81
CA ARG A 507 1.85 -9.67 -7.64
C ARG A 507 1.28 -8.41 -8.29
N TYR A 508 0.13 -8.47 -8.96
CA TYR A 508 -0.46 -7.30 -9.62
C TYR A 508 -0.73 -6.14 -8.66
N ARG A 509 -1.23 -6.44 -7.44
CA ARG A 509 -1.44 -5.44 -6.39
C ARG A 509 -0.11 -4.86 -5.90
N THR A 510 0.88 -5.71 -5.63
CA THR A 510 2.20 -5.27 -5.17
C THR A 510 2.89 -4.42 -6.22
N GLU A 511 2.88 -4.81 -7.50
CA GLU A 511 3.48 -4.03 -8.58
C GLU A 511 2.79 -2.67 -8.72
N LYS A 512 1.46 -2.65 -8.82
CA LYS A 512 0.66 -1.42 -8.98
C LYS A 512 0.79 -0.44 -7.82
N TYR A 513 0.84 -0.93 -6.58
CA TYR A 513 0.77 -0.08 -5.39
C TYR A 513 2.11 0.14 -4.68
N LEU A 514 3.12 -0.70 -4.89
CA LEU A 514 4.39 -0.65 -4.17
C LEU A 514 5.62 -0.70 -5.10
N THR A 515 5.78 -1.75 -5.91
CA THR A 515 7.01 -1.94 -6.70
C THR A 515 7.18 -0.87 -7.76
N GLU A 516 6.15 -0.62 -8.58
CA GLU A 516 6.25 0.30 -9.70
C GLU A 516 6.34 1.77 -9.26
N PRO A 517 5.57 2.25 -8.25
CA PRO A 517 5.75 3.59 -7.71
C PRO A 517 7.15 3.79 -7.09
N THR A 518 7.70 2.76 -6.43
CA THR A 518 9.07 2.79 -5.91
C THR A 518 10.09 2.85 -7.04
N ALA A 519 9.93 2.06 -8.11
CA ALA A 519 10.81 2.05 -9.27
C ALA A 519 10.78 3.39 -10.02
N ILE A 520 9.61 3.99 -10.20
CA ILE A 520 9.43 5.34 -10.78
C ILE A 520 10.16 6.39 -9.93
N PHE A 521 9.99 6.37 -8.60
CA PHE A 521 10.66 7.30 -7.68
C PHE A 521 12.19 7.13 -7.65
N GLU A 522 12.68 5.90 -7.73
CA GLU A 522 14.12 5.59 -7.77
C GLU A 522 14.73 5.70 -9.18
N SER A 523 13.98 6.15 -10.20
CA SER A 523 14.39 6.22 -11.62
C SER A 523 14.95 4.90 -12.15
N ARG A 524 14.25 3.80 -11.86
CA ARG A 524 14.60 2.44 -12.25
C ARG A 524 13.55 1.83 -13.17
N GLN A 525 14.01 1.10 -14.18
CA GLN A 525 13.19 0.20 -14.97
C GLN A 525 13.58 -1.25 -14.68
N ASN A 526 12.61 -2.06 -14.25
CA ASN A 526 12.82 -3.48 -13.98
C ASN A 526 12.63 -4.31 -15.25
N LEU A 527 13.67 -5.05 -15.64
CA LEU A 527 13.69 -5.91 -16.83
C LEU A 527 13.88 -7.38 -16.42
N TYR A 528 13.36 -8.29 -17.24
CA TYR A 528 13.53 -9.74 -17.06
C TYR A 528 14.63 -10.24 -17.99
N THR A 529 15.56 -11.03 -17.48
CA THR A 529 16.71 -11.54 -18.25
C THR A 529 16.88 -13.03 -18.10
N LEU A 530 17.28 -13.70 -19.19
CA LEU A 530 17.64 -15.11 -19.18
C LEU A 530 19.08 -15.27 -18.71
N THR A 531 19.26 -16.05 -17.64
CA THR A 531 20.54 -16.46 -17.09
C THR A 531 20.68 -17.99 -17.18
N GLU A 532 21.87 -18.53 -16.95
CA GLU A 532 22.09 -19.99 -16.94
C GLU A 532 21.23 -20.74 -15.91
N ALA A 533 20.84 -20.06 -14.83
CA ALA A 533 20.04 -20.64 -13.75
C ALA A 533 18.52 -20.43 -13.92
N GLY A 534 18.09 -19.45 -14.72
CA GLY A 534 16.68 -19.05 -14.82
C GLY A 534 16.44 -17.60 -15.26
N ILE A 535 15.18 -17.18 -15.15
CA ILE A 535 14.71 -15.82 -15.40
C ILE A 535 14.98 -14.98 -14.15
N ALA A 536 15.87 -13.99 -14.26
CA ALA A 536 16.19 -13.05 -13.18
C ALA A 536 15.60 -11.66 -13.46
N ARG A 537 15.46 -10.84 -12.42
CA ARG A 537 15.05 -9.42 -12.52
C ARG A 537 16.30 -8.55 -12.36
N ASN A 538 16.58 -7.73 -13.38
CA ASN A 538 17.63 -6.72 -13.36
C ASN A 538 17.01 -5.33 -13.43
N SER A 539 17.68 -4.30 -12.89
CA SER A 539 17.24 -2.91 -13.00
C SER A 539 18.21 -2.08 -13.82
N VAL A 540 17.71 -1.31 -14.78
CA VAL A 540 18.44 -0.27 -15.51
C VAL A 540 18.00 1.11 -15.04
N TYR A 541 18.84 2.12 -15.20
CA TYR A 541 18.47 3.51 -14.93
C TYR A 541 17.61 4.05 -16.08
N ALA A 542 16.52 4.73 -15.72
CA ALA A 542 15.62 5.38 -16.66
C ALA A 542 15.04 6.66 -16.01
N PRO A 543 15.10 7.83 -16.67
CA PRO A 543 14.47 9.05 -16.15
C PRO A 543 12.94 8.97 -16.28
N ARG A 544 12.23 8.79 -15.17
CA ARG A 544 10.77 8.54 -15.13
C ARG A 544 9.93 9.70 -14.57
N ASN A 545 10.45 10.93 -14.64
CA ASN A 545 9.81 12.13 -14.08
C ASN A 545 8.36 12.34 -14.59
N GLY A 546 8.13 12.17 -15.89
CA GLY A 546 6.79 12.33 -16.49
C GLY A 546 5.79 11.21 -16.14
N GLU A 547 6.25 10.11 -15.51
CA GLU A 547 5.39 9.10 -14.90
C GLU A 547 5.16 9.39 -13.42
N LEU A 548 6.19 9.87 -12.70
CA LEU A 548 6.11 10.32 -11.32
C LEU A 548 5.04 11.41 -11.14
N GLU A 549 4.99 12.38 -12.06
CA GLU A 549 3.97 13.45 -12.10
C GLU A 549 2.54 12.95 -12.33
N LYS A 550 2.38 11.76 -12.95
CA LYS A 550 1.07 11.15 -13.23
C LYS A 550 0.58 10.25 -12.09
N LEU A 551 1.41 9.96 -11.08
CA LEU A 551 1.00 9.13 -9.96
C LEU A 551 -0.09 9.81 -9.12
N THR A 552 -1.14 9.05 -8.81
CA THR A 552 -2.27 9.51 -7.99
C THR A 552 -2.66 8.44 -6.98
N GLY A 553 -3.36 8.81 -5.91
CA GLY A 553 -3.83 7.86 -4.88
C GLY A 553 -2.69 7.13 -4.15
N ILE A 554 -2.84 5.82 -3.92
CA ILE A 554 -1.89 5.00 -3.16
C ILE A 554 -0.46 5.05 -3.74
N PRO A 555 -0.23 4.92 -5.07
CA PRO A 555 1.09 5.13 -5.68
C PRO A 555 1.80 6.41 -5.26
N LEU A 556 1.11 7.55 -5.28
CA LEU A 556 1.66 8.84 -4.88
C LEU A 556 1.95 8.89 -3.38
N VAL A 557 1.09 8.29 -2.55
CA VAL A 557 1.35 8.19 -1.09
C VAL A 557 2.63 7.40 -0.82
N VAL A 558 2.92 6.36 -1.60
CA VAL A 558 4.13 5.54 -1.44
C VAL A 558 5.39 6.34 -1.80
N THR A 559 5.40 7.09 -2.90
CA THR A 559 6.55 7.95 -3.25
C THR A 559 6.78 9.06 -2.22
N LEU A 560 5.71 9.71 -1.74
CA LEU A 560 5.79 10.69 -0.65
C LEU A 560 6.28 10.09 0.68
N VAL A 561 5.99 8.82 0.97
CA VAL A 561 6.52 8.11 2.14
C VAL A 561 8.01 7.80 1.97
N LEU A 562 8.48 7.46 0.76
CA LEU A 562 9.91 7.27 0.47
C LEU A 562 10.68 8.59 0.59
N GLU A 563 10.19 9.67 -0.03
CA GLU A 563 10.76 11.02 0.10
C GLU A 563 10.81 11.46 1.59
N GLY A 564 9.70 11.29 2.31
CA GLY A 564 9.61 11.60 3.73
C GLY A 564 10.55 10.75 4.60
N ARG A 565 10.72 9.46 4.28
CA ARG A 565 11.72 8.57 4.93
C ARG A 565 13.12 9.13 4.75
N ASP A 566 13.48 9.50 3.53
CA ASP A 566 14.86 9.89 3.19
C ASP A 566 15.21 11.30 3.70
N ALA A 567 14.23 12.19 3.80
CA ALA A 567 14.36 13.48 4.49
C ALA A 567 14.48 13.35 6.04
N ILE A 568 13.89 12.32 6.64
CA ILE A 568 13.85 12.13 8.11
C ILE A 568 15.01 11.23 8.60
N ALA A 569 15.41 10.21 7.85
CA ALA A 569 16.38 9.21 8.27
C ALA A 569 17.74 9.77 8.72
N PRO A 570 18.34 10.79 8.08
CA PRO A 570 19.58 11.41 8.57
C PRO A 570 19.42 12.02 9.97
N ARG A 571 18.30 12.69 10.24
CA ARG A 571 18.01 13.35 11.52
C ARG A 571 17.78 12.33 12.64
N VAL A 572 17.06 11.25 12.34
CA VAL A 572 16.84 10.15 13.31
C VAL A 572 18.16 9.44 13.64
N ARG A 573 19.00 9.14 12.63
CA ARG A 573 20.34 8.58 12.86
C ARG A 573 21.21 9.48 13.73
N ALA A 574 21.21 10.79 13.48
CA ALA A 574 21.94 11.76 14.30
C ALA A 574 21.44 11.80 15.76
N ALA A 575 20.11 11.78 15.97
CA ALA A 575 19.53 11.76 17.32
C ALA A 575 19.87 10.47 18.09
N VAL A 576 19.80 9.31 17.44
CA VAL A 576 20.19 8.01 18.03
C VAL A 576 21.69 7.99 18.37
N ALA A 577 22.54 8.50 17.48
CA ALA A 577 23.98 8.60 17.73
C ALA A 577 24.31 9.52 18.93
N PHE A 578 23.60 10.65 19.06
CA PHE A 578 23.74 11.57 20.18
C PHE A 578 23.26 10.95 21.52
N ILE A 579 22.15 10.22 21.52
CA ILE A 579 21.70 9.49 22.71
C ILE A 579 22.70 8.39 23.07
N GLY A 580 23.21 7.65 22.07
CA GLY A 580 24.23 6.62 22.26
C GLY A 580 25.52 7.16 22.88
N SER A 581 26.05 8.28 22.38
CA SER A 581 27.24 8.90 22.96
C SER A 581 26.98 9.45 24.37
N GLY A 582 25.80 9.99 24.66
CA GLY A 582 25.37 10.39 25.99
C GLY A 582 25.31 9.20 26.98
N VAL A 583 24.75 8.06 26.57
CA VAL A 583 24.71 6.84 27.38
C VAL A 583 26.11 6.29 27.65
N VAL A 584 26.97 6.24 26.62
CA VAL A 584 28.38 5.83 26.77
C VAL A 584 29.10 6.76 27.76
N TYR A 585 28.94 8.09 27.64
CA TYR A 585 29.52 9.06 28.55
C TYR A 585 29.05 8.86 30.01
N VAL A 586 27.75 8.65 30.25
CA VAL A 586 27.25 8.39 31.61
C VAL A 586 27.84 7.09 32.19
N LEU A 587 27.97 6.04 31.38
CA LEU A 587 28.56 4.77 31.82
C LEU A 587 30.06 4.89 32.13
N THR A 588 30.86 5.50 31.25
CA THR A 588 32.32 5.55 31.41
C THR A 588 32.79 6.67 32.34
N GLU A 589 32.27 7.89 32.16
CA GLU A 589 32.77 9.09 32.83
C GLU A 589 32.06 9.39 34.15
N VAL A 590 30.74 9.13 34.26
CA VAL A 590 30.00 9.37 35.51
C VAL A 590 30.07 8.13 36.42
N ILE A 591 29.56 6.99 35.94
CA ILE A 591 29.48 5.76 36.74
C ILE A 591 30.88 5.14 36.93
N GLY A 592 31.68 5.04 35.86
CA GLY A 592 33.04 4.51 35.93
C GLY A 592 33.96 5.28 36.90
N ARG A 593 33.95 6.62 36.89
CA ARG A 593 34.69 7.42 37.88
C ARG A 593 34.12 7.27 39.29
N GLY A 594 32.80 7.20 39.45
CA GLY A 594 32.14 6.96 40.74
C GLY A 594 32.60 5.66 41.40
N ILE A 595 32.54 4.55 40.66
CA ILE A 595 33.05 3.24 41.12
C ILE A 595 34.55 3.31 41.42
N GLY A 596 35.34 3.95 40.55
CA GLY A 596 36.78 4.14 40.77
C GLY A 596 37.14 4.93 42.03
N LEU A 597 36.33 5.92 42.41
CA LEU A 597 36.49 6.68 43.65
C LEU A 597 36.13 5.85 44.88
N VAL A 598 35.00 5.13 44.84
CA VAL A 598 34.59 4.22 45.93
C VAL A 598 35.64 3.12 46.15
N GLY A 599 36.14 2.50 45.07
CA GLY A 599 37.21 1.50 45.14
C GLY A 599 38.49 2.02 45.80
N ARG A 600 38.94 3.24 45.45
CA ARG A 600 40.08 3.88 46.13
C ARG A 600 39.79 4.18 47.61
N GLY A 601 38.56 4.56 47.95
CA GLY A 601 38.13 4.76 49.33
C GLY A 601 38.22 3.47 50.17
N VAL A 602 37.68 2.37 49.64
CA VAL A 602 37.73 1.05 50.29
C VAL A 602 39.17 0.55 50.45
N ILE A 603 40.01 0.67 49.42
CA ILE A 603 41.42 0.27 49.49
C ILE A 603 42.18 1.08 50.55
N LYS A 604 41.94 2.40 50.66
CA LYS A 604 42.51 3.21 51.75
C LYS A 604 42.00 2.81 53.13
N GLY A 605 40.70 2.51 53.26
CA GLY A 605 40.11 2.04 54.53
C GLY A 605 40.69 0.71 55.03
N ILE A 606 40.90 -0.24 54.12
CA ILE A 606 41.55 -1.53 54.41
C ILE A 606 43.04 -1.33 54.74
N GLY A 607 43.72 -0.39 54.08
CA GLY A 607 45.11 -0.04 54.40
C GLY A 607 45.29 0.45 55.84
N ASN A 608 44.41 1.33 56.31
CA ASN A 608 44.45 1.84 57.68
C ASN A 608 44.11 0.75 58.71
N SER A 609 43.06 -0.06 58.49
CA SER A 609 42.71 -1.12 59.45
C SER A 609 43.77 -2.22 59.57
N LEU A 610 44.55 -2.47 58.51
CA LEU A 610 45.73 -3.35 58.55
C LEU A 610 46.93 -2.71 59.26
N GLN A 611 47.07 -1.38 59.24
CA GLN A 611 48.06 -0.67 60.06
C GLN A 611 47.70 -0.72 61.54
N ASP A 612 46.45 -0.46 61.91
CA ASP A 612 45.97 -0.57 63.30
C ASP A 612 46.11 -2.01 63.83
N ALA A 613 45.79 -3.01 63.01
CA ALA A 613 45.97 -4.42 63.35
C ALA A 613 47.45 -4.84 63.49
N ARG A 614 48.38 -4.15 62.82
CA ARG A 614 49.83 -4.33 63.03
C ARG A 614 50.34 -3.60 64.27
N PHE A 615 49.85 -2.39 64.55
CA PHE A 615 50.23 -1.63 65.75
C PHE A 615 49.83 -2.37 67.03
N ASN A 616 48.61 -2.91 67.08
CA ASN A 616 48.15 -3.76 68.19
C ASN A 616 48.89 -5.10 68.32
N ARG A 617 49.57 -5.57 67.27
CA ARG A 617 50.39 -6.80 67.29
C ARG A 617 51.82 -6.52 67.76
N MET A 618 52.43 -5.43 67.30
CA MET A 618 53.75 -4.97 67.77
C MET A 618 53.77 -4.65 69.28
N ASN A 619 52.68 -4.12 69.83
CA ASN A 619 52.54 -3.92 71.29
C ASN A 619 52.38 -5.22 72.10
N ARG A 620 52.16 -6.38 71.47
CA ARG A 620 52.12 -7.69 72.15
C ARG A 620 53.45 -8.45 72.10
N ASP A 621 54.23 -8.27 71.03
CA ASP A 621 55.44 -9.06 70.79
C ASP A 621 56.75 -8.36 71.25
N GLY A 622 56.69 -7.12 71.74
CA GLY A 622 57.84 -6.37 72.28
C GLY A 622 58.41 -6.86 73.63
N GLY A 623 58.15 -8.13 74.02
CA GLY A 623 58.30 -8.65 75.39
C GLY A 623 59.38 -9.73 75.60
N ARG A 624 60.42 -9.80 74.75
CA ARG A 624 61.69 -10.58 74.83
C ARG A 624 62.49 -10.14 73.59
N TRP A 625 63.78 -9.81 73.58
CA TRP A 625 64.99 -10.33 74.24
C TRP A 625 65.91 -9.11 74.58
N ARG A 626 66.74 -9.03 75.63
CA ARG A 626 67.94 -9.81 76.03
C ARG A 626 68.99 -10.06 74.95
#